data_AF-A0AAD3QW46-F1
#
_entry.id   AF-A0AAD3QW46-F1
#
_cell.length_a   1.000
_cell.length_b   1.000
_cell.length_c   1.000
_cell.angle_alpha   90.00
_cell.angle_beta   90.00
_cell.angle_gamma   90.00
#
_symmetry.space_group_name_H-M   'P 1'
#
loop_
_entity.id
_entity.type
_entity.pdbx_description
1 polymer ?
#
loop_
_entity_poly.entity_id
_entity_poly.type
_entity_poly.pdbx_seq_one_letter_code
_entity_poly.pdbx_strand_id
1 'polypeptide(L)' 'MSLGGYVCVTHRHGCDSQGDKAAPERDRKQMKGEELWSCVAVTEVSLWERAVSEPEDGYISASVYLNKKLQV' A
#
# COMPACT_ATOMS: atom_id res chain seq x y z
N MET A 1 -25.75 -2.86 11.19
CA MET A 1 -24.90 -3.09 10.01
C MET A 1 -24.05 -1.86 9.81
N SER A 2 -22.73 -1.91 10.03
CA SER A 2 -21.88 -0.74 9.82
C SER A 2 -21.70 -0.50 8.30
N LEU A 3 -22.41 0.52 7.82
CA LEU A 3 -22.40 1.01 6.44
C LEU A 3 -21.14 1.85 6.20
N GLY A 4 -20.03 1.18 5.87
CA GLY A 4 -18.80 1.84 5.42
C GLY A 4 -17.56 1.41 6.19
N GLY A 5 -16.42 1.91 5.74
CA GLY A 5 -15.13 1.63 6.33
C GLY A 5 -14.01 2.13 5.44
N TYR A 6 -12.88 2.48 6.05
CA TYR A 6 -11.65 2.78 5.34
C TYR A 6 -10.58 1.81 5.78
N VAL A 7 -9.77 1.37 4.82
CA VAL A 7 -8.56 0.56 5.06
C VAL A 7 -7.38 1.33 4.54
N CYS A 8 -6.38 1.51 5.40
CA CYS A 8 -5.07 2.02 5.05
C CYS A 8 -4.15 0.83 4.75
N VAL A 9 -3.52 0.83 3.58
CA VAL A 9 -2.51 -0.16 3.20
C VAL A 9 -1.22 0.58 2.93
N THR A 10 -0.15 0.20 3.64
CA THR A 10 1.18 0.78 3.47
C THR A 10 2.08 -0.24 2.79
N HIS A 11 2.79 0.17 1.76
CA HIS A 11 3.78 -0.65 1.06
C HIS A 11 5.16 0.00 1.23
N ARG A 12 6.09 -0.71 1.88
CA ARG A 12 7.48 -0.30 2.08
C ARG A 12 8.31 -0.62 0.82
N HIS A 13 9.04 0.35 0.29
CA HIS A 13 9.92 0.20 -0.87
C HIS A 13 11.36 -0.11 -0.43
N GLY A 14 11.61 -1.36 -0.05
CA GLY A 14 12.94 -1.84 0.33
C GLY A 14 13.85 -2.28 -0.82
N CYS A 15 15.11 -2.61 -0.55
CA CYS A 15 16.08 -3.11 -1.52
C CYS A 15 15.64 -4.46 -2.14
N ASP A 16 14.88 -5.26 -1.38
CA ASP A 16 14.23 -6.49 -1.89
C ASP A 16 12.98 -6.22 -2.75
N SER A 17 12.47 -4.97 -2.77
CA SER A 17 11.30 -4.58 -3.57
C SER A 17 11.63 -4.21 -5.01
N GLN A 18 12.91 -4.26 -5.40
CA GLN A 18 13.39 -3.82 -6.72
C GLN A 18 12.83 -4.64 -7.89
N GLY A 19 12.23 -5.80 -7.63
CA GLY A 19 11.62 -6.66 -8.65
C GLY A 19 10.09 -6.64 -8.72
N ASP A 20 9.37 -6.17 -7.71
CA ASP A 20 7.97 -6.57 -7.53
C ASP A 20 7.02 -5.39 -7.35
N LYS A 21 6.99 -4.48 -8.34
CA LYS A 21 5.80 -3.62 -8.55
C LYS A 21 4.56 -4.45 -8.90
N ALA A 22 4.73 -5.73 -9.25
CA ALA A 22 3.65 -6.62 -9.63
C ALA A 22 2.88 -7.19 -8.41
N ALA A 23 3.52 -7.41 -7.27
CA ALA A 23 2.85 -7.81 -6.02
C ALA A 23 1.80 -6.80 -5.51
N PRO A 24 2.12 -5.49 -5.31
CA PRO A 24 1.13 -4.50 -4.90
C PRO A 24 0.06 -4.25 -5.95
N GLU A 25 0.39 -4.39 -7.24
CA GLU A 25 -0.62 -4.36 -8.31
C GLU A 25 -1.52 -5.59 -8.31
N ARG A 26 -0.99 -6.78 -8.01
CA ARG A 26 -1.75 -8.02 -7.91
C ARG A 26 -2.69 -7.99 -6.71
N ASP A 27 -2.21 -7.57 -5.55
CA ASP A 27 -3.04 -7.41 -4.35
C ASP A 27 -4.12 -6.33 -4.58
N ARG A 28 -3.78 -5.22 -5.26
CA ARG A 28 -4.77 -4.23 -5.71
C ARG A 28 -5.77 -4.83 -6.71
N LYS A 29 -5.35 -5.67 -7.66
CA LYS A 29 -6.25 -6.33 -8.61
C LYS A 29 -7.18 -7.31 -7.90
N GLN A 30 -6.70 -7.99 -6.86
CA GLN A 30 -7.55 -8.87 -6.05
C GLN A 30 -8.57 -8.06 -5.24
N MET A 31 -8.14 -6.99 -4.56
CA MET A 31 -9.06 -6.11 -3.80
C MET A 31 -10.07 -5.38 -4.70
N LYS A 32 -9.69 -5.03 -5.94
CA LYS A 32 -10.60 -4.45 -6.95
C LYS A 32 -11.49 -5.51 -7.60
N GLY A 33 -11.00 -6.73 -7.79
CA GLY A 33 -11.68 -7.81 -8.49
C GLY A 33 -12.91 -8.33 -7.76
N GLU A 34 -12.99 -8.12 -6.44
CA GLU A 34 -14.19 -8.41 -5.65
C GLU A 34 -15.20 -7.25 -5.64
N GLU A 35 -14.91 -6.10 -6.27
CA GLU A 35 -15.76 -4.88 -6.28
C GLU A 35 -16.18 -4.39 -4.88
N LEU A 36 -15.43 -4.78 -3.84
CA LEU A 36 -15.75 -4.43 -2.44
C LEU A 36 -15.11 -3.12 -1.98
N TRP A 37 -14.07 -2.65 -2.66
CA TRP A 37 -13.26 -1.51 -2.22
C TRP A 37 -12.82 -0.60 -3.38
N SER A 38 -12.82 0.71 -3.13
CA SER A 38 -12.32 1.74 -4.05
C SER A 38 -11.15 2.50 -3.43
N CYS A 39 -10.08 2.67 -4.20
CA CYS A 39 -8.91 3.45 -3.80
C CYS A 39 -9.24 4.95 -3.96
N VAL A 40 -9.25 5.68 -2.85
CA VAL A 40 -9.64 7.10 -2.81
C VAL A 40 -8.45 8.04 -2.64
N ALA A 41 -7.31 7.55 -2.14
CA ALA A 41 -6.08 8.33 -2.06
C ALA A 41 -4.84 7.43 -2.14
N VAL A 42 -3.78 7.97 -2.71
CA VAL A 42 -2.43 7.39 -2.74
C VAL A 42 -1.46 8.49 -2.32
N THR A 43 -0.57 8.20 -1.37
CA THR A 43 0.48 9.12 -0.91
C THR A 43 1.82 8.43 -0.96
N GLU A 44 2.78 9.03 -1.65
CA GLU A 44 4.17 8.58 -1.65
C GLU A 44 4.92 9.31 -0.53
N VAL A 45 5.60 8.55 0.33
CA VAL A 45 6.38 9.08 1.44
C VAL A 45 7.83 8.69 1.26
N SER A 46 8.68 9.67 0.95
CA SER A 46 10.11 9.43 0.67
C SER A 46 10.92 9.06 1.92
N LEU A 47 10.50 9.50 3.10
CA LEU A 47 11.17 9.27 4.37
C LEU A 47 10.19 8.61 5.36
N TRP A 48 9.83 7.35 5.12
CA TRP A 48 8.80 6.65 5.91
C TRP A 48 9.37 6.09 7.22
N GLU A 49 10.34 5.18 7.12
CA GLU A 49 10.98 4.55 8.28
C GLU A 49 12.49 4.52 8.11
N ARG A 50 13.24 4.59 9.22
CA ARG A 50 14.69 4.48 9.18
C ARG A 50 15.09 3.03 9.03
N ALA A 51 15.98 2.73 8.09
CA ALA A 51 16.51 1.39 7.92
C ALA A 51 17.28 0.95 9.18
N VAL A 52 17.14 -0.33 9.53
CA VAL A 52 17.76 -0.93 10.72
C VAL A 52 18.67 -2.12 10.38
N SER A 53 18.78 -2.46 9.09
CA SER A 53 19.51 -3.64 8.60
C SER A 53 20.13 -3.36 7.23
N GLU A 54 21.38 -3.78 7.03
CA GLU A 54 21.99 -3.80 5.69
C GLU A 54 21.22 -4.77 4.76
N PRO A 55 21.01 -4.45 3.47
CA PRO A 55 21.70 -3.44 2.65
C PRO A 55 21.03 -2.06 2.59
N GLU A 56 19.97 -1.81 3.36
CA GLU A 56 19.28 -0.52 3.37
C GLU A 56 19.98 0.45 4.33
N ASP A 57 20.49 1.57 3.81
CA ASP A 57 21.01 2.69 4.61
C ASP A 57 20.10 3.92 4.47
N GLY A 58 19.99 4.71 5.55
CA GLY A 58 19.14 5.90 5.58
C GLY A 58 17.65 5.63 5.83
N TYR A 59 16.78 6.29 5.06
CA TYR A 59 15.33 6.17 5.19
C TYR A 59 14.74 5.39 4.01
N ILE A 60 13.80 4.52 4.33
CA ILE A 60 13.04 3.73 3.38
C ILE A 60 11.79 4.52 2.99
N SER A 61 11.46 4.48 1.71
CA SER A 61 10.24 5.12 1.19
C SER A 61 9.05 4.16 1.24
N ALA A 62 7.83 4.69 1.17
CA ALA A 62 6.63 3.89 1.14
C ALA A 62 5.50 4.54 0.35
N SER A 63 4.62 3.72 -0.23
CA SER A 63 3.31 4.15 -0.72
C SER A 63 2.24 3.88 0.35
N VAL A 64 1.35 4.84 0.57
CA VAL A 64 0.19 4.72 1.46
C VAL A 64 -1.08 4.81 0.62
N TYR A 65 -1.91 3.78 0.70
CA TYR A 65 -3.18 3.68 -0.02
C TYR A 65 -4.33 3.76 0.96
N LEU A 66 -5.25 4.69 0.73
CA LEU A 66 -6.52 4.74 1.43
C LEU A 66 -7.60 4.15 0.53
N ASN A 67 -8.26 3.12 1.03
CA ASN A 67 -9.35 2.45 0.33
C ASN A 67 -10.64 2.60 1.13
N LYS A 68 -11.75 2.86 0.44
CA LYS A 68 -13.09 2.96 1.01
C LYS A 68 -13.89 1.74 0.62
N LYS A 69 -14.63 1.16 1.57
CA LYS A 69 -15.58 0.09 1.28
C LYS A 69 -16.70 0.62 0.39
N LEU A 70 -16.98 -0.08 -0.70
CA LEU A 70 -18.15 0.18 -1.52
C LEU A 70 -19.39 -0.28 -0.75
N GLN A 71 -20.37 0.62 -0.61
CA GLN A 71 -21.68 0.26 -0.07
C GLN A 71 -22.46 -0.35 -1.23
N VAL A 72 -22.74 -1.65 -1.13
CA VAL A 72 -23.64 -2.38 -2.04
C VAL A 72 -25.03 -2.39 -1.42
#